data_AF-A0A1W2TT56-F1
#
_entry.id   AF-A0A1W2TT56-F1
#
_cell.length_a   1.000
_cell.length_b   1.000
_cell.length_c   1.000
_cell.angle_alpha   90.00
_cell.angle_beta   90.00
_cell.angle_gamma   90.00
#
_symmetry.space_group_name_H-M   'P 1'
#
loop_
_entity.id
_entity.type
_entity.pdbx_description
1 polymer ?
#
loop_
_entity_poly.entity_id
_entity_poly.type
_entity_poly.pdbx_seq_one_letter_code
_entity_poly.pdbx_strand_id
1 'polypeptide(L)'
;MGILHRGVQSEKPSLTDHVGKTPTAASKQSDETRRICLDGTGDLLVMSPYTEREHLLDLKTLDMENAILAQALVHLRCLRPDYATAPYIEIFNWDEVLGEVKRLAQQSGHSWRGSSFFVVAFRSQIPPTTVYEDLGTLDKAAHAEATASGGFLK
;
A
#
# COMPACT_ATOMS: atom_id res chain seq x y z
N MET A 1 -31.75 58.82 -27.11
CA MET A 1 -30.87 59.35 -26.06
C MET A 1 -29.84 58.26 -25.77
N GLY A 2 -28.69 58.15 -26.46
CA GLY A 2 -27.56 59.08 -26.47
C GLY A 2 -26.95 59.11 -25.06
N ILE A 3 -25.73 58.68 -24.75
CA ILE A 3 -24.45 58.97 -25.42
C ILE A 3 -23.40 57.88 -25.06
N LEU A 4 -22.56 57.62 -26.06
CA LEU A 4 -21.33 56.84 -26.12
C LEU A 4 -20.18 57.54 -25.37
N HIS A 5 -19.31 56.81 -24.65
CA HIS A 5 -17.91 57.24 -24.51
C HIS A 5 -16.95 56.07 -24.75
N ARG A 6 -16.01 56.33 -25.66
CA ARG A 6 -15.02 55.46 -26.29
C ARG A 6 -13.63 56.03 -25.97
N GLY A 7 -12.64 55.15 -25.82
CA GLY A 7 -11.20 55.44 -25.86
C GLY A 7 -10.61 55.70 -24.46
N VAL A 8 -9.50 55.09 -24.06
CA VAL A 8 -8.20 55.03 -24.76
C VAL A 8 -7.43 53.73 -24.42
N GLN A 9 -6.68 53.24 -25.41
CA GLN A 9 -5.77 52.10 -25.39
C GLN A 9 -4.42 52.40 -24.69
N SER A 10 -3.78 51.30 -24.29
CA SER A 10 -2.33 51.00 -24.43
C SER A 10 -1.54 50.95 -23.12
N GLU A 11 -1.11 49.75 -22.72
CA GLU A 11 0.31 49.33 -22.74
C GLU A 11 0.44 47.86 -22.27
N LYS A 12 1.13 47.03 -23.07
CA LYS A 12 1.77 45.76 -22.66
C LYS A 12 3.28 46.04 -22.57
N PRO A 13 4.02 45.43 -21.63
CA PRO A 13 4.78 44.20 -21.95
C PRO A 13 4.71 43.16 -20.80
N SER A 14 4.43 41.88 -21.07
CA SER A 14 5.36 40.79 -21.44
C SER A 14 6.20 40.22 -20.29
N LEU A 15 6.01 38.90 -20.08
CA LEU A 15 6.88 37.88 -19.46
C LEU A 15 7.30 38.06 -17.99
N THR A 16 6.73 37.22 -17.12
CA THR A 16 7.50 36.13 -16.51
C THR A 16 6.57 34.95 -16.19
N ASP A 17 6.98 33.78 -16.69
CA ASP A 17 6.43 32.48 -16.35
C ASP A 17 6.68 32.15 -14.89
N HIS A 18 5.64 31.69 -14.18
CA HIS A 18 5.81 30.70 -13.11
C HIS A 18 4.74 29.61 -13.23
N VAL A 19 5.09 28.64 -14.07
CA VAL A 19 4.63 27.26 -14.05
C VAL A 19 4.77 26.68 -12.63
N GLY A 20 3.74 25.99 -12.14
CA GLY A 20 3.79 25.28 -10.87
C GLY A 20 2.52 24.50 -10.53
N LYS A 21 1.93 23.81 -11.51
CA LYS A 21 0.83 22.86 -11.31
C LYS A 21 1.37 21.45 -11.45
N THR A 22 1.60 20.76 -10.34
CA THR A 22 1.41 19.29 -10.22
C THR A 22 1.65 18.81 -8.77
N PRO A 23 0.76 18.00 -8.19
CA PRO A 23 1.11 17.12 -7.09
C PRO A 23 1.90 15.94 -7.65
N THR A 24 3.23 15.96 -7.45
CA THR A 24 4.13 14.88 -7.83
C THR A 24 4.61 14.17 -6.57
N ALA A 25 4.02 13.01 -6.28
CA ALA A 25 4.70 11.85 -5.71
C ALA A 25 3.73 10.64 -5.73
N ALA A 26 3.21 10.32 -6.90
CA ALA A 26 2.78 8.94 -7.14
C ALA A 26 4.07 8.13 -7.32
N SER A 27 4.46 7.40 -6.27
CA SER A 27 5.59 6.46 -6.33
C SER A 27 5.34 5.46 -7.45
N LYS A 28 6.03 5.66 -8.58
CA LYS A 28 6.24 4.63 -9.58
C LYS A 28 7.26 3.65 -9.01
N GLN A 29 6.82 2.78 -8.12
CA GLN A 29 7.60 1.61 -7.76
C GLN A 29 7.34 0.56 -8.83
N SER A 30 8.33 0.43 -9.71
CA SER A 30 8.39 -0.51 -10.81
C SER A 30 8.14 -1.94 -10.32
N ASP A 31 7.49 -2.70 -11.20
CA ASP A 31 7.11 -4.11 -11.04
C ASP A 31 8.30 -5.07 -10.78
N GLU A 32 9.52 -4.54 -10.78
CA GLU A 32 10.78 -5.25 -10.74
C GLU A 32 11.28 -5.52 -9.31
N THR A 33 10.82 -4.75 -8.31
CA THR A 33 11.14 -5.01 -6.89
C THR A 33 10.30 -6.15 -6.30
N ARG A 34 9.35 -6.71 -7.05
CA ARG A 34 8.42 -7.74 -6.55
C ARG A 34 8.89 -9.19 -6.72
N ARG A 35 10.07 -9.44 -7.29
CA ARG A 35 10.64 -10.79 -7.38
C ARG A 35 12.11 -10.79 -7.01
N ILE A 36 12.37 -11.00 -5.72
CA ILE A 36 13.64 -11.60 -5.31
C ILE A 36 13.34 -13.06 -4.99
N CYS A 37 13.79 -13.95 -5.86
CA CYS A 37 14.02 -15.34 -5.49
C CYS A 37 15.38 -15.76 -6.04
N LEU A 38 16.22 -16.32 -5.16
CA LEU A 38 17.03 -17.54 -5.35
C LEU A 38 18.40 -17.42 -4.63
N ASP A 39 18.47 -17.95 -3.40
CA ASP A 39 19.58 -18.80 -2.93
C ASP A 39 19.29 -19.28 -1.51
N GLY A 40 18.68 -20.47 -1.36
CA GLY A 40 18.48 -21.17 -0.06
C GLY A 40 17.67 -20.44 1.02
N THR A 41 17.17 -19.24 0.71
CA THR A 41 16.52 -18.25 1.59
C THR A 41 15.15 -17.80 1.04
N GLY A 42 14.54 -18.61 0.16
CA GLY A 42 13.33 -18.28 -0.61
C GLY A 42 12.02 -18.21 0.19
N ASP A 43 12.10 -18.14 1.51
CA ASP A 43 10.93 -18.17 2.40
C ASP A 43 10.63 -16.80 3.01
N LEU A 44 11.43 -15.77 2.71
CA LEU A 44 11.21 -14.42 3.23
C LEU A 44 10.38 -13.57 2.29
N LEU A 45 9.31 -13.00 2.83
CA LEU A 45 8.34 -12.23 2.07
C LEU A 45 8.32 -10.77 2.53
N VAL A 46 8.43 -9.85 1.56
CA VAL A 46 8.27 -8.41 1.78
C VAL A 46 6.77 -8.09 1.79
N MET A 47 6.22 -7.82 2.97
CA MET A 47 4.78 -7.56 3.16
C MET A 47 4.44 -6.08 3.42
N SER A 48 5.45 -5.26 3.70
CA SER A 48 5.30 -3.85 4.06
C SER A 48 6.29 -2.96 3.30
N PRO A 49 6.25 -1.63 3.51
CA PRO A 49 7.23 -0.71 2.95
C PRO A 49 8.66 -0.92 3.48
N TYR A 50 8.83 -1.67 4.58
CA TYR A 50 10.13 -1.94 5.20
C TYR A 50 10.73 -3.22 4.61
N THR A 51 11.96 -3.14 4.11
CA THR A 51 12.62 -4.22 3.36
C THR A 51 13.78 -4.85 4.13
N GLU A 52 14.08 -4.34 5.32
CA GLU A 52 15.13 -4.88 6.19
C GLU A 52 14.72 -6.22 6.78
N ARG A 53 15.71 -7.05 7.13
CA ARG A 53 15.53 -8.46 7.51
C ARG A 53 14.49 -8.68 8.61
N GLU A 54 14.49 -7.81 9.62
CA GLU A 54 13.59 -7.85 10.78
C GLU A 54 12.11 -7.58 10.43
N HIS A 55 11.84 -7.06 9.24
CA HIS A 55 10.48 -6.79 8.76
C HIS A 55 9.98 -7.87 7.79
N LEU A 56 10.84 -8.77 7.33
CA LEU A 56 10.46 -9.81 6.37
C LEU A 56 9.74 -10.96 7.08
N LEU A 57 8.61 -11.38 6.51
CA LEU A 57 7.86 -12.51 7.00
C LEU A 57 8.52 -13.82 6.56
N ASP A 58 8.89 -14.68 7.51
CA ASP A 58 9.43 -16.01 7.21
C ASP A 58 8.30 -17.04 7.07
N LEU A 59 8.03 -17.46 5.84
CA LEU A 59 6.99 -18.43 5.48
C LEU A 59 7.20 -19.80 6.13
N LYS A 60 8.42 -20.15 6.56
CA LYS A 60 8.67 -21.42 7.29
C LYS A 60 8.09 -21.43 8.69
N THR A 61 7.79 -20.25 9.25
CA THR A 61 7.19 -20.12 10.58
C THR A 61 5.68 -20.28 10.56
N LEU A 62 5.06 -20.30 9.37
CA LEU A 62 3.63 -20.38 9.18
C LEU A 62 3.18 -21.79 8.81
N ASP A 63 1.92 -22.11 9.12
CA ASP A 63 1.27 -23.25 8.47
C ASP A 63 0.99 -22.96 6.99
N MET A 64 0.63 -24.00 6.25
CA MET A 64 0.45 -23.94 4.80
C MET A 64 -0.62 -22.92 4.37
N GLU A 65 -1.76 -22.86 5.06
CA GLU A 65 -2.85 -21.96 4.65
C GLU A 65 -2.50 -20.49 4.93
N ASN A 66 -1.84 -20.22 6.07
CA ASN A 66 -1.29 -18.91 6.38
C ASN A 66 -0.18 -18.50 5.40
N ALA A 67 0.71 -19.42 5.02
CA ALA A 67 1.77 -19.15 4.04
C ALA A 67 1.20 -18.86 2.64
N ILE A 68 0.15 -19.58 2.22
CA ILE A 68 -0.55 -19.33 0.95
C ILE A 68 -1.24 -17.96 0.99
N LEU A 69 -1.95 -17.65 2.08
CA LEU A 69 -2.62 -16.36 2.21
C LEU A 69 -1.60 -15.21 2.21
N ALA A 70 -0.49 -15.34 2.95
CA ALA A 70 0.58 -14.36 2.99
C ALA A 70 1.11 -14.03 1.59
N GLN A 71 1.41 -15.05 0.79
CA GLN A 71 1.88 -14.90 -0.59
C GLN A 71 0.85 -14.20 -1.46
N ALA A 72 -0.43 -14.55 -1.35
CA ALA A 72 -1.49 -13.89 -2.11
C ALA A 72 -1.68 -12.41 -1.73
N LEU A 73 -1.54 -12.08 -0.44
CA LEU A 73 -1.71 -10.71 0.08
C LEU A 73 -0.63 -9.75 -0.42
N VAL A 74 0.50 -10.20 -0.95
CA VAL A 74 1.48 -9.33 -1.63
C VAL A 74 0.84 -8.57 -2.80
N HIS A 75 -0.20 -9.15 -3.42
CA HIS A 75 -0.95 -8.55 -4.52
C HIS A 75 -2.12 -7.66 -4.07
N LEU A 76 -2.35 -7.54 -2.76
CA LEU A 76 -3.39 -6.68 -2.20
C LEU A 76 -3.10 -5.22 -2.56
N ARG A 77 -4.04 -4.58 -3.25
CA ARG A 77 -3.97 -3.17 -3.62
C ARG A 77 -5.28 -2.46 -3.35
N CYS A 78 -5.15 -1.19 -3.00
CA CYS A 78 -6.28 -0.32 -2.82
C CYS A 78 -6.88 0.08 -4.18
N LEU A 79 -8.19 -0.10 -4.34
CA LEU A 79 -8.94 0.25 -5.56
C LEU A 79 -9.50 1.67 -5.52
N ARG A 80 -9.53 2.31 -4.34
CA ARG A 80 -10.23 3.58 -4.13
C ARG A 80 -9.39 4.59 -3.33
N PRO A 81 -9.55 5.90 -3.59
CA PRO A 81 -8.83 6.93 -2.84
C PRO A 81 -9.41 7.21 -1.44
N ASP A 82 -10.66 6.85 -1.17
CA ASP A 82 -11.37 7.07 0.11
C ASP A 82 -11.19 5.91 1.12
N TYR A 83 -10.14 5.11 0.93
CA TYR A 83 -9.87 3.87 1.65
C TYR A 83 -9.78 4.01 3.17
N ALA A 84 -9.41 5.20 3.66
CA ALA A 84 -9.33 5.47 5.10
C ALA A 84 -10.70 5.34 5.80
N THR A 85 -11.81 5.44 5.06
CA THR A 85 -13.17 5.49 5.64
C THR A 85 -14.18 4.53 5.00
N ALA A 86 -13.97 4.09 3.76
CA ALA A 86 -14.88 3.18 3.06
C ALA A 86 -14.97 1.76 3.71
N PRO A 87 -15.98 0.94 3.38
CA PRO A 87 -16.07 -0.44 3.86
C PRO A 87 -14.92 -1.33 3.35
N TYR A 88 -14.29 -2.12 4.23
CA TYR A 88 -13.08 -2.90 3.90
C TYR A 88 -13.25 -3.88 2.73
N ILE A 89 -14.46 -4.42 2.56
CA ILE A 89 -14.78 -5.37 1.49
C ILE A 89 -14.82 -4.69 0.09
N GLU A 90 -15.01 -3.37 0.05
CA GLU A 90 -15.10 -2.59 -1.20
C GLU A 90 -13.80 -1.87 -1.56
N ILE A 91 -12.85 -1.81 -0.61
CA ILE A 91 -11.63 -1.03 -0.76
C ILE A 91 -10.57 -1.76 -1.59
N PHE A 92 -10.46 -3.08 -1.44
CA PHE A 92 -9.36 -3.85 -1.98
C PHE A 92 -9.80 -4.83 -3.08
N ASN A 93 -8.83 -5.28 -3.87
CA ASN A 93 -8.99 -6.29 -4.93
C ASN A 93 -9.16 -7.72 -4.38
N TRP A 94 -10.11 -7.94 -3.46
CA TRP A 94 -10.32 -9.25 -2.81
C TRP A 94 -10.53 -10.39 -3.79
N ASP A 95 -11.26 -10.19 -4.88
CA ASP A 95 -11.49 -11.24 -5.88
C ASP A 95 -10.19 -11.76 -6.50
N GLU A 96 -9.22 -10.87 -6.75
CA GLU A 96 -7.91 -11.25 -7.28
C GLU A 96 -7.07 -11.97 -6.23
N VAL A 97 -7.07 -11.47 -4.99
CA VAL A 97 -6.35 -12.11 -3.87
C VAL A 97 -6.90 -13.51 -3.60
N LEU A 98 -8.22 -13.69 -3.57
CA LEU A 98 -8.85 -14.99 -3.37
C LEU A 98 -8.65 -15.92 -4.59
N GLY A 99 -8.59 -15.36 -5.80
CA GLY A 99 -8.18 -16.09 -6.99
C GLY A 99 -6.75 -16.64 -6.87
N GLU A 100 -5.85 -15.82 -6.35
CA GLU A 100 -4.45 -16.19 -6.11
C GLU A 100 -4.30 -17.24 -5.02
N VAL A 101 -5.05 -17.13 -3.90
CA VAL A 101 -5.11 -18.17 -2.86
C VAL A 101 -5.49 -19.52 -3.45
N LYS A 102 -6.54 -19.56 -4.29
CA LYS A 102 -6.99 -20.81 -4.94
C LYS A 102 -5.91 -21.37 -5.87
N ARG A 103 -5.28 -20.51 -6.67
CA ARG A 103 -4.20 -20.89 -7.60
C ARG A 103 -3.01 -21.48 -6.84
N LEU A 104 -2.57 -20.82 -5.77
CA LEU A 104 -1.45 -21.28 -4.94
C LEU A 104 -1.79 -22.59 -4.23
N ALA A 105 -2.97 -22.72 -3.61
CA ALA A 105 -3.39 -23.96 -2.96
C ALA A 105 -3.40 -25.16 -3.93
N GLN A 106 -3.88 -24.97 -5.15
CA GLN A 106 -3.84 -26.01 -6.20
C GLN A 106 -2.40 -26.39 -6.58
N GLN A 107 -1.51 -25.40 -6.74
CA GLN A 107 -0.11 -25.65 -7.07
C GLN A 107 0.65 -26.38 -5.95
N SER A 108 0.31 -26.09 -4.69
CA SER A 108 0.85 -26.78 -3.52
C SER A 108 0.26 -28.18 -3.31
N GLY A 109 -0.73 -28.59 -4.10
CA GLY A 109 -1.49 -29.83 -3.87
C GLY A 109 -2.25 -29.82 -2.54
N HIS A 110 -2.52 -28.64 -1.99
CA HIS A 110 -3.13 -28.48 -0.68
C HIS A 110 -4.66 -28.39 -0.79
N SER A 111 -5.35 -29.23 -0.03
CA SER A 111 -6.81 -29.15 0.12
C SER A 111 -7.15 -28.20 1.27
N TRP A 112 -7.77 -27.07 0.92
CA TRP A 112 -8.17 -26.04 1.88
C TRP A 112 -9.21 -26.57 2.86
N ARG A 113 -8.96 -26.45 4.16
CA ARG A 113 -9.77 -27.04 5.23
C ARG A 113 -10.94 -26.16 5.67
N GLY A 114 -11.03 -24.94 5.13
CA GLY A 114 -12.09 -23.98 5.47
C GLY A 114 -11.70 -22.98 6.55
N SER A 115 -10.50 -22.41 6.47
CA SER A 115 -10.07 -21.35 7.38
C SER A 115 -10.87 -20.06 7.24
N SER A 116 -11.04 -19.39 8.38
CA SER A 116 -11.64 -18.06 8.48
C SER A 116 -10.60 -17.07 9.00
N PHE A 117 -10.52 -15.91 8.36
CA PHE A 117 -9.61 -14.84 8.73
C PHE A 117 -10.42 -13.61 9.13
N PHE A 118 -9.89 -12.86 10.10
CA PHE A 118 -10.51 -11.63 10.57
C PHE A 118 -9.63 -10.45 10.18
N VAL A 119 -10.27 -9.40 9.67
CA VAL A 119 -9.63 -8.10 9.49
C VAL A 119 -9.96 -7.24 10.69
N VAL A 120 -8.92 -6.73 11.36
CA VAL A 120 -9.06 -5.72 12.41
C VAL A 120 -8.51 -4.40 11.89
N ALA A 121 -9.35 -3.37 11.83
CA ALA A 121 -8.97 -2.05 11.34
C ALA A 121 -9.11 -1.00 12.45
N PHE A 122 -8.02 -0.32 12.76
CA PHE A 122 -8.02 0.84 13.66
C PHE A 122 -8.05 2.11 12.81
N ARG A 123 -8.95 3.05 13.17
CA ARG A 123 -9.07 4.33 12.50
C ARG A 123 -8.88 5.44 13.52
N SER A 124 -7.85 6.25 13.34
CA SER A 124 -7.55 7.40 14.18
C SER A 124 -7.31 8.63 13.31
N GLN A 125 -7.47 9.81 13.89
CA GLN A 125 -7.12 11.09 13.26
C GLN A 125 -5.80 11.56 13.86
N ILE A 126 -4.86 11.95 13.02
CA ILE A 126 -3.57 12.48 13.46
C ILE A 126 -3.75 13.96 13.84
N PRO A 127 -3.41 14.37 15.07
CA PRO A 127 -3.39 15.78 15.44
C PRO A 127 -2.49 16.61 14.51
N PRO A 128 -2.85 17.85 14.18
CA PRO A 128 -2.05 18.69 13.27
C PRO A 128 -0.67 19.05 13.85
N THR A 129 -0.46 18.87 15.15
CA THR A 129 0.80 19.14 15.86
C THR A 129 1.76 17.94 15.87
N THR A 130 1.36 16.80 15.33
CA THR A 130 2.19 15.59 15.33
C THR A 130 3.36 15.73 14.36
N VAL A 131 4.56 15.42 14.85
CA VAL A 131 5.75 15.26 14.02
C VAL A 131 5.66 13.91 13.31
N TYR A 132 5.47 13.91 12.00
CA TYR A 132 5.25 12.67 11.23
C TYR A 132 6.46 11.72 11.23
N GLU A 133 7.68 12.25 11.36
CA GLU A 133 8.91 11.46 11.41
C GLU A 133 8.96 10.55 12.65
N ASP A 134 8.50 11.04 13.79
CA ASP A 134 8.42 10.27 15.04
C ASP A 134 7.44 9.10 14.89
N LEU A 135 6.32 9.33 14.18
CA LEU A 135 5.33 8.28 13.92
C LEU A 135 5.90 7.18 13.03
N GLY A 136 6.67 7.53 12.00
CA GLY A 136 7.31 6.55 11.12
C GLY A 136 8.37 5.69 11.85
N THR A 137 9.06 6.27 12.83
CA THR A 137 10.03 5.55 13.66
C THR A 137 9.33 4.54 14.59
N LEU A 138 8.23 4.95 15.22
CA LEU A 138 7.42 4.08 16.06
C LEU A 138 6.75 2.96 15.25
N ASP A 139 6.19 3.27 14.09
CA ASP A 139 5.56 2.30 13.18
C ASP A 139 6.55 1.22 12.75
N LYS A 140 7.78 1.62 12.37
CA LYS A 140 8.85 0.69 11.99
C LYS A 140 9.21 -0.27 13.13
N ALA A 141 9.40 0.26 14.34
CA ALA A 141 9.74 -0.56 15.51
C ALA A 141 8.60 -1.54 15.87
N ALA A 142 7.35 -1.06 15.87
CA ALA A 142 6.18 -1.89 16.12
C ALA A 142 6.01 -2.98 15.05
N HIS A 143 6.30 -2.67 13.79
CA HIS A 143 6.29 -3.66 12.71
C HIS A 143 7.34 -4.75 12.94
N ALA A 144 8.57 -4.41 13.32
CA ALA A 144 9.60 -5.42 13.61
C ALA A 144 9.17 -6.35 14.77
N GLU A 145 8.60 -5.79 15.84
CA GLU A 145 8.07 -6.55 16.97
C GLU A 145 6.93 -7.49 16.53
N ALA A 146 6.00 -7.01 15.70
CA ALA A 146 4.89 -7.81 15.19
C ALA A 146 5.37 -8.95 14.28
N THR A 147 6.35 -8.71 13.40
CA THR A 147 6.97 -9.75 12.57
C THR A 147 7.63 -10.82 13.44
N ALA A 148 8.41 -10.42 14.45
CA ALA A 148 9.10 -11.34 15.36
C ALA A 148 8.12 -12.18 16.22
N SER A 149 6.95 -11.64 16.53
CA SER A 149 5.96 -12.26 17.44
C SER A 149 5.06 -13.31 16.79
N GLY A 150 5.21 -13.60 15.49
CA GLY A 150 4.51 -14.72 14.85
C GLY A 150 3.74 -14.39 13.58
N GLY A 151 4.23 -13.46 12.77
CA GLY A 151 3.81 -13.35 11.38
C GLY A 151 2.73 -12.32 11.12
N PHE A 152 3.15 -11.05 11.12
CA PHE A 152 2.37 -9.96 10.58
C PHE A 152 1.99 -10.25 9.12
N LEU A 153 0.71 -10.56 8.89
CA LEU A 153 0.11 -10.63 7.57
C LEU A 153 -0.33 -9.22 7.16
N LYS A 154 -0.17 -8.90 5.88
CA LYS A 154 -0.48 -7.57 5.32
C LYS A 154 -1.96 -7.21 5.43
#